data_AF-A0A5C7UXF7-F1
#
_entry.id   AF-A0A5C7UXF7-F1
#
_cell.length_a   1.000
_cell.length_b   1.000
_cell.length_c   1.000
_cell.angle_alpha   90.00
_cell.angle_beta   90.00
_cell.angle_gamma   90.00
#
_symmetry.space_group_name_H-M   'P 1'
#
loop_
_entity.id
_entity.type
_entity.pdbx_description
1 polymer ?
#
loop_
_entity_poly.entity_id
_entity_poly.type
_entity_poly.pdbx_seq_one_letter_code
_entity_poly.pdbx_strand_id
1 'polypeptide(L)'
;MTDNNELQAEATKSQSTQINIRMQQGEHTGQPLYSNFTSVQSGQGVIIVDFGFLDPQTIHAVNRLARSGEKIPETVGARMSCRLAISVEAANSLAQQLNQLFHKKT
;
A
#
# COMPACT_ATOMS: atom_id res chain seq x y z
N MET A 1 -38.59 -37.99 -9.55
CA MET A 1 -37.20 -38.41 -9.29
C MET A 1 -36.29 -37.35 -9.88
N THR A 2 -36.06 -36.27 -9.15
CA THR A 2 -35.23 -35.13 -9.58
C THR A 2 -34.14 -34.97 -8.54
N ASP A 3 -32.96 -35.50 -8.82
CA ASP A 3 -31.76 -35.29 -8.02
C ASP A 3 -30.83 -34.35 -8.79
N ASN A 4 -31.14 -33.05 -8.76
CA ASN A 4 -30.21 -32.01 -9.17
C ASN A 4 -29.38 -31.61 -7.96
N ASN A 5 -28.36 -32.41 -7.65
CA ASN A 5 -27.33 -32.05 -6.68
C ASN A 5 -26.07 -31.61 -7.45
N GLU A 6 -26.18 -30.49 -8.15
CA GLU A 6 -25.01 -29.73 -8.59
C GLU A 6 -24.46 -29.02 -7.36
N LEU A 7 -23.49 -29.68 -6.73
CA LEU A 7 -22.65 -29.11 -5.69
C LEU A 7 -22.13 -27.76 -6.17
N GLN A 8 -22.71 -26.72 -5.59
CA GLN A 8 -22.19 -25.36 -5.62
C GLN A 8 -20.69 -25.42 -5.39
N ALA A 9 -19.93 -25.14 -6.46
CA ALA A 9 -18.55 -24.73 -6.31
C ALA A 9 -18.54 -23.56 -5.34
N GLU A 10 -18.09 -23.81 -4.11
CA GLU A 10 -17.80 -22.77 -3.13
C GLU A 10 -16.79 -21.82 -3.78
N ALA A 11 -17.32 -20.75 -4.37
CA ALA A 11 -16.59 -19.55 -4.65
C ALA A 11 -16.13 -19.03 -3.30
N THR A 12 -14.96 -19.50 -2.86
CA THR A 12 -14.24 -18.94 -1.73
C THR A 12 -13.91 -17.52 -2.15
N LYS A 13 -14.81 -16.58 -1.86
CA LYS A 13 -14.57 -15.16 -2.02
C LYS A 13 -13.32 -14.89 -1.18
N SER A 14 -12.22 -14.60 -1.85
CA SER A 14 -11.02 -14.07 -1.23
C SER A 14 -11.41 -12.77 -0.54
N GLN A 15 -11.69 -12.87 0.76
CA GLN A 15 -12.13 -11.75 1.56
C GLN A 15 -10.90 -10.86 1.78
N SER A 16 -10.80 -9.79 0.98
CA SER A 16 -9.73 -8.81 1.11
C SER A 16 -9.87 -8.12 2.47
N THR A 17 -8.85 -8.27 3.32
CA THR A 17 -8.81 -7.59 4.62
C THR A 17 -8.14 -6.23 4.45
N GLN A 18 -8.83 -5.16 4.84
CA GLN A 18 -8.27 -3.82 4.86
C GLN A 18 -7.47 -3.60 6.15
N ILE A 19 -6.24 -3.11 6.02
CA ILE A 19 -5.33 -2.84 7.14
C ILE A 19 -4.81 -1.41 6.98
N ASN A 20 -4.84 -0.64 8.07
CA ASN A 20 -4.32 0.72 8.07
C ASN A 20 -2.78 0.70 8.19
N ILE A 21 -2.11 1.56 7.43
CA ILE A 21 -0.67 1.78 7.58
C ILE A 21 -0.44 3.08 8.34
N ARG A 22 0.30 3.02 9.45
CA ARG A 22 0.70 4.22 10.22
C ARG A 22 2.19 4.47 10.05
N MET A 23 2.54 5.56 9.39
CA MET A 23 3.92 6.00 9.17
C MET A 23 4.43 6.80 10.39
N GLN A 24 5.61 6.42 10.90
CA GLN A 24 6.28 7.11 12.01
C GLN A 24 7.55 7.82 11.52
N GLN A 25 7.82 9.05 11.98
CA GLN A 25 8.97 9.85 11.53
C GLN A 25 10.30 9.10 11.77
N GLY A 26 11.14 9.03 10.73
CA GLY A 26 12.49 8.46 10.77
C GLY A 26 13.58 9.54 10.81
N GLU A 27 14.83 9.13 11.02
CA GLU A 27 15.98 10.04 11.02
C GLU A 27 16.30 10.55 9.61
N HIS A 28 16.56 11.85 9.50
CA HIS A 28 17.03 12.48 8.26
C HIS A 28 18.54 12.28 8.13
N THR A 29 18.94 11.35 7.25
CA THR A 29 20.35 11.17 6.89
C THR A 29 20.63 11.86 5.55
N GLY A 30 21.83 12.39 5.34
CA GLY A 30 22.24 13.00 4.05
C GLY A 30 22.44 12.00 2.90
N GLN A 31 21.96 10.76 3.05
CA GLN A 31 22.05 9.69 2.07
C GLN A 31 20.71 9.49 1.35
N PRO A 32 20.71 8.93 0.12
CA PRO A 32 19.46 8.55 -0.54
C PRO A 32 18.62 7.62 0.33
N LEU A 33 17.33 7.93 0.47
CA LEU A 33 16.39 7.14 1.25
C LEU A 33 15.67 6.14 0.35
N TYR A 34 15.60 4.89 0.79
CA TYR A 34 14.77 3.87 0.15
C TYR A 34 13.32 3.95 0.65
N SER A 35 12.37 3.72 -0.26
CA SER A 35 10.94 3.69 0.03
C SER A 35 10.29 2.57 -0.80
N ASN A 36 9.60 1.65 -0.13
CA ASN A 36 8.79 0.61 -0.79
C ASN A 36 7.28 0.82 -0.58
N PHE A 37 6.89 1.88 0.13
CA PHE A 37 5.53 2.26 0.38
C PHE A 37 5.34 3.74 0.09
N THR A 38 4.29 4.07 -0.66
CA THR A 38 3.92 5.46 -0.97
C THR A 38 2.44 5.65 -0.69
N SER A 39 2.08 6.74 0.01
CA SER A 39 0.68 7.16 0.14
C SER A 39 0.51 8.61 -0.26
N VAL A 40 -0.62 8.91 -0.89
CA VAL A 40 -0.95 10.23 -1.43
C VAL A 40 -2.22 10.73 -0.76
N GLN A 41 -2.20 11.98 -0.28
CA GLN A 41 -3.33 12.65 0.33
C GLN A 41 -3.53 14.01 -0.33
N SER A 42 -4.77 14.35 -0.68
CA SER A 42 -5.10 15.70 -1.13
C SER A 42 -5.15 16.64 0.07
N GLY A 43 -4.45 17.76 -0.03
CA GLY A 43 -4.56 18.90 0.87
C GLY A 43 -5.17 20.10 0.15
N GLN A 44 -5.30 21.22 0.88
CA GLN A 44 -5.79 22.46 0.29
C GLN A 44 -4.69 23.11 -0.56
N GLY A 45 -4.76 22.97 -1.88
CA GLY A 45 -3.81 23.56 -2.84
C GLY A 45 -2.48 22.82 -3.00
N VAL A 46 -2.27 21.74 -2.25
CA VAL A 46 -1.09 20.88 -2.33
C VAL A 46 -1.49 19.41 -2.23
N ILE A 47 -0.63 18.54 -2.74
CA ILE A 47 -0.69 17.11 -2.53
C ILE A 47 0.39 16.72 -1.52
N ILE A 48 0.00 15.98 -0.48
CA ILE A 48 0.94 15.40 0.47
C ILE A 48 1.29 13.99 0.00
N VAL A 49 2.58 13.75 -0.20
CA VAL A 49 3.11 12.43 -0.56
C VAL A 49 4.02 11.95 0.57
N ASP A 50 3.65 10.81 1.14
CA ASP A 50 4.44 10.10 2.13
C ASP A 50 5.17 8.95 1.46
N PHE A 51 6.48 8.92 1.65
CA PHE A 51 7.37 7.85 1.25
C PHE A 51 7.90 7.17 2.50
N GLY A 52 7.91 5.84 2.51
CA GLY A 52 8.57 5.11 3.58
C GLY A 52 8.72 3.63 3.34
N PHE A 53 9.09 2.97 4.42
CA PHE A 53 9.47 1.58 4.44
C PHE A 53 8.48 0.77 5.29
N LEU A 54 7.75 -0.10 4.62
CA LEU A 54 6.96 -1.15 5.25
C LEU A 54 7.79 -2.43 5.27
N ASP A 55 8.04 -2.96 6.46
CA ASP A 55 8.85 -4.16 6.63
C ASP A 55 8.15 -5.38 6.01
N PRO A 56 8.76 -6.08 5.03
CA PRO A 56 8.20 -7.27 4.43
C PRO A 56 7.83 -8.36 5.47
N GLN A 57 8.60 -8.49 6.55
CA GLN A 57 8.31 -9.45 7.62
C GLN A 57 6.99 -9.13 8.34
N THR A 58 6.66 -7.84 8.47
CA THR A 58 5.38 -7.41 9.03
C THR A 58 4.21 -7.84 8.13
N ILE A 59 4.36 -7.72 6.80
CA ILE A 59 3.36 -8.20 5.84
C ILE A 59 3.22 -9.73 5.87
N HIS A 60 4.34 -10.45 5.94
CA HIS A 60 4.30 -11.91 6.06
C HIS A 60 3.61 -12.37 7.36
N ALA A 61 3.87 -11.69 8.48
CA ALA A 61 3.22 -12.00 9.75
C ALA A 61 1.71 -11.76 9.68
N VAL A 62 1.27 -10.64 9.11
CA VAL A 62 -0.16 -10.34 8.87
C VAL A 62 -0.80 -11.41 8.00
N ASN A 63 -0.19 -11.78 6.89
CA ASN A 63 -0.71 -12.80 5.99
C ASN A 63 -0.82 -14.18 6.65
N ARG A 64 0.12 -14.52 7.55
CA ARG A 64 0.06 -15.75 8.33
C ARG A 64 -1.15 -15.75 9.28
N LEU A 65 -1.34 -14.66 10.03
CA LEU A 65 -2.50 -14.50 10.95
C LEU A 65 -3.82 -14.59 10.19
N ALA A 66 -3.90 -13.96 9.02
CA ALA A 66 -5.09 -14.02 8.17
C ALA A 66 -5.42 -15.45 7.72
N ARG A 67 -4.40 -16.24 7.38
CA ARG A 67 -4.57 -17.64 6.96
C ARG A 67 -4.91 -18.58 8.12
N SER A 68 -4.46 -18.29 9.35
CA SER A 68 -4.77 -19.10 10.52
C SER A 68 -6.13 -18.75 11.15
N GLY A 69 -6.83 -17.74 10.63
CA GLY A 69 -8.10 -17.26 11.19
C GLY A 69 -7.94 -16.52 12.52
N GLU A 70 -6.69 -16.18 12.87
CA GLU A 70 -6.37 -15.40 14.06
C GLU A 70 -6.71 -13.92 13.85
N LYS A 71 -6.82 -13.19 14.97
CA LYS A 71 -7.13 -11.76 14.94
C LYS A 71 -5.99 -10.99 14.25
N ILE A 72 -6.30 -10.42 13.09
CA ILE A 72 -5.40 -9.54 12.33
C ILE A 72 -5.37 -8.16 13.00
N PRO A 73 -4.20 -7.51 13.13
CA PRO A 73 -4.13 -6.13 13.61
C PRO A 73 -4.81 -5.17 12.61
N GLU A 74 -5.61 -4.24 13.13
CA GLU A 74 -6.29 -3.21 12.31
C GLU A 74 -5.31 -2.18 11.73
N THR A 75 -4.12 -2.06 12.32
CA THR A 75 -3.06 -1.13 11.91
C THR A 75 -1.69 -1.79 12.01
N VAL A 76 -0.85 -1.56 11.01
CA VAL A 76 0.58 -1.90 11.05
C VAL A 76 1.44 -0.64 10.95
N GLY A 77 2.59 -0.66 11.63
CA GLY A 77 3.56 0.42 11.60
C GLY A 77 4.44 0.36 10.35
N ALA A 78 4.81 1.53 9.84
CA ALA A 78 5.83 1.70 8.82
C ALA A 78 6.76 2.86 9.20
N ARG A 79 7.99 2.83 8.69
CA ARG A 79 8.99 3.89 8.93
C ARG A 79 8.85 4.94 7.84
N MET A 80 8.60 6.18 8.21
CA MET A 80 8.59 7.30 7.28
C MET A 80 10.01 7.62 6.84
N SER A 81 10.24 7.60 5.53
CA SER A 81 11.49 8.07 4.92
C SER A 81 11.38 9.57 4.63
N CYS A 82 10.31 10.01 3.96
CA CYS A 82 10.15 11.40 3.55
C CYS A 82 8.67 11.76 3.43
N ARG A 83 8.33 13.00 3.82
CA ARG A 83 7.01 13.61 3.57
C ARG A 83 7.20 14.86 2.72
N LEU A 84 6.57 14.90 1.56
CA LEU A 84 6.63 16.03 0.63
C LEU A 84 5.26 16.65 0.48
N ALA A 85 5.19 17.98 0.61
CA ALA A 85 4.09 18.77 0.08
C ALA A 85 4.49 19.24 -1.32
N ILE A 86 3.74 18.84 -2.33
CA ILE A 86 3.98 19.23 -3.72
C ILE A 86 2.77 19.99 -4.27
N SER A 87 2.99 20.93 -5.21
CA SER A 87 1.88 21.60 -5.88
C SER A 87 1.09 20.61 -6.75
N VAL A 88 -0.15 20.97 -7.08
CA VAL A 88 -1.00 20.13 -7.95
C VAL A 88 -0.37 19.98 -9.34
N GLU A 89 0.26 21.02 -9.86
CA GLU A 89 0.96 21.02 -11.15
C GLU A 89 2.17 20.07 -11.12
N ALA A 90 2.96 20.12 -10.05
CA ALA A 90 4.10 19.23 -9.88
C ALA A 90 3.66 17.75 -9.77
N ALA A 91 2.55 17.49 -9.04
CA ALA A 91 1.97 16.15 -8.95
C ALA A 91 1.51 15.62 -10.32
N ASN A 92 0.84 16.45 -11.11
CA ASN A 92 0.41 16.09 -12.47
C ASN A 92 1.60 15.80 -13.39
N SER A 93 2.66 16.61 -13.33
CA SER A 93 3.88 16.39 -14.11
C SER A 93 4.56 15.07 -13.71
N LEU A 94 4.66 14.79 -12.41
CA LEU A 94 5.21 13.53 -11.91
C LEU A 94 4.40 12.32 -12.39
N ALA A 95 3.06 12.40 -12.34
CA ALA A 95 2.19 11.34 -12.83
C ALA A 95 2.42 11.07 -14.33
N GLN A 96 2.55 12.12 -15.14
CA GLN A 96 2.86 11.98 -16.57
C GLN A 96 4.23 11.34 -16.81
N GLN A 97 5.27 11.76 -16.07
CA GLN A 97 6.62 11.19 -16.19
C GLN A 97 6.65 9.71 -15.81
N LEU A 98 6.00 9.33 -14.72
CA LEU A 98 5.88 7.93 -14.29
C LEU A 98 5.14 7.10 -15.34
N ASN A 99 4.02 7.60 -15.84
CA ASN A 99 3.29 6.93 -16.91
C ASN A 99 4.16 6.75 -18.15
N GLN A 100 4.86 7.79 -18.61
CA GLN A 100 5.77 7.67 -19.75
C GLN A 100 6.87 6.63 -19.50
N LEU A 101 7.44 6.60 -18.30
CA LEU A 101 8.46 5.64 -17.91
C LEU A 101 7.94 4.20 -17.96
N PHE A 102 6.75 3.94 -17.40
CA PHE A 102 6.16 2.60 -17.38
C PHE A 102 5.71 2.10 -18.76
N HIS A 103 5.31 3.00 -19.66
CA HIS A 103 4.90 2.64 -21.02
C HIS A 103 6.09 2.51 -21.99
N LYS A 104 7.29 2.97 -21.60
CA LYS A 104 8.51 2.75 -22.37
C LYS A 104 8.91 1.29 -22.21
N LYS A 105 8.45 0.42 -23.12
CA LYS A 105 8.88 -0.99 -23.19
C LYS A 105 10.42 -1.04 -23.19
N THR A 106 10.99 -1.64 -22.14
CA THR A 106 12.31 -2.30 -22.21
C THR A 106 12.23 -3.55 -23.07
#